data_AF-A0A960W7D0-F1
#
_entry.id   AF-A0A960W7D0-F1
#
_cell.length_a   1.000
_cell.length_b   1.000
_cell.length_c   1.000
_cell.angle_alpha   90.00
_cell.angle_beta   90.00
_cell.angle_gamma   90.00
#
_symmetry.space_group_name_H-M   'P 1'
#
loop_
_entity.id
_entity.type
_entity.pdbx_description
1 polymer ?
#
loop_
_entity_poly.entity_id
_entity_poly.type
_entity_poly.pdbx_seq_one_letter_code
_entity_poly.pdbx_strand_id
1 'polypeptide(L)' 'MTSLTANELRTFFENLSAYERELEIKNKQDQFLDLYNQWLETKNIAIKDKVNTLAEELKTLDNNFKFTLLP' A
#
# COMPACT_ATOMS: atom_id res chain seq x y z
N MET A 1 -18.64 -35.07 -2.49
CA MET A 1 -17.79 -34.11 -1.77
C MET A 1 -16.42 -34.17 -2.41
N THR A 2 -16.04 -33.13 -3.14
CA THR A 2 -14.73 -33.06 -3.81
C THR A 2 -13.65 -32.87 -2.75
N SER A 3 -12.79 -33.87 -2.56
CA SER A 3 -11.58 -33.70 -1.76
C SER A 3 -10.71 -32.65 -2.44
N LEU A 4 -10.57 -31.48 -1.81
CA LEU A 4 -9.60 -30.48 -2.25
C LEU A 4 -8.22 -31.16 -2.30
N THR A 5 -7.61 -31.21 -3.48
CA THR A 5 -6.30 -31.80 -3.64
C THR A 5 -5.25 -30.88 -3.01
N ALA A 6 -4.13 -31.45 -2.54
CA ALA A 6 -3.05 -30.67 -1.93
C ALA A 6 -2.50 -29.57 -2.85
N ASN A 7 -2.62 -29.72 -4.17
CA ASN A 7 -2.28 -28.70 -5.15
C ASN A 7 -3.28 -27.54 -5.16
N GLU A 8 -4.58 -27.80 -5.09
CA GLU A 8 -5.61 -26.75 -5.00
C GLU A 8 -5.45 -25.92 -3.73
N LEU A 9 -5.11 -26.57 -2.60
CA LEU A 9 -4.79 -25.88 -1.35
C LEU A 9 -3.53 -25.02 -1.47
N ARG A 10 -2.47 -25.53 -2.10
CA ARG A 10 -1.24 -24.76 -2.31
C ARG A 10 -1.50 -23.50 -3.14
N THR A 11 -2.17 -23.65 -4.28
CA THR A 11 -2.52 -22.51 -5.15
C THR A 11 -3.41 -21.51 -4.43
N PHE A 12 -4.34 -21.98 -3.60
CA PHE A 12 -5.17 -21.10 -2.78
C PHE A 12 -4.33 -20.26 -1.79
N PHE A 13 -3.38 -20.87 -1.08
CA PHE A 13 -2.49 -20.13 -0.17
C PHE A 13 -1.60 -19.13 -0.92
N GLU A 14 -1.07 -19.49 -2.09
CA GLU A 14 -0.27 -18.56 -2.91
C GLU A 14 -1.09 -17.35 -3.36
N ASN A 15 -2.33 -17.58 -3.81
CA ASN A 15 -3.27 -16.51 -4.17
C ASN A 15 -3.67 -15.66 -2.97
N LEU A 16 -3.86 -16.28 -1.80
CA LEU A 16 -4.17 -15.56 -0.57
C LEU A 16 -3.03 -14.63 -0.16
N SER A 17 -1.79 -15.14 -0.19
CA SER A 17 -0.60 -14.33 0.13
C SER A 17 -0.36 -13.20 -0.88
N ALA A 18 -0.67 -13.41 -2.16
CA ALA A 18 -0.65 -12.35 -3.15
C ALA A 18 -1.69 -11.26 -2.83
N TYR A 19 -2.92 -11.67 -2.51
CA TYR A 19 -4.01 -10.76 -2.14
C TYR A 19 -3.70 -9.97 -0.86
N GLU A 20 -3.13 -10.61 0.16
CA GLU A 20 -2.71 -9.95 1.40
C GLU A 20 -1.69 -8.84 1.13
N ARG A 21 -0.73 -9.07 0.23
CA ARG A 21 0.25 -8.05 -0.18
C ARG A 21 -0.40 -6.91 -0.96
N GLU A 22 -1.31 -7.22 -1.89
CA GLU A 22 -2.06 -6.19 -2.63
C GLU A 22 -2.90 -5.33 -1.69
N LEU A 23 -3.52 -5.95 -0.68
CA LEU A 23 -4.31 -5.25 0.34
C LEU A 23 -3.43 -4.35 1.21
N GLU A 24 -2.24 -4.81 1.60
CA GLU A 24 -1.29 -4.00 2.37
C GLU A 24 -0.82 -2.76 1.59
N ILE A 25 -0.48 -2.93 0.31
CA ILE A 25 -0.11 -1.82 -0.57
C ILE A 25 -1.27 -0.83 -0.68
N LYS A 26 -2.49 -1.33 -0.91
CA LYS A 26 -3.68 -0.49 -1.03
C LYS A 26 -3.96 0.30 0.25
N ASN A 27 -3.87 -0.34 1.42
CA ASN A 27 -4.05 0.34 2.71
C ASN A 27 -3.00 1.44 2.92
N LYS A 28 -1.74 1.20 2.56
CA LYS A 28 -0.69 2.23 2.62
C LYS A 28 -0.96 3.38 1.64
N GLN A 29 -1.49 3.10 0.44
CA GLN A 29 -1.90 4.12 -0.53
C GLN A 29 -3.07 4.97 -0.02
N ASP A 30 -4.09 4.35 0.57
CA ASP A 30 -5.22 5.06 1.20
C ASP A 30 -4.74 5.95 2.36
N GLN A 31 -3.86 5.44 3.22
CA GLN A 31 -3.26 6.22 4.31
C GLN A 31 -2.43 7.40 3.79
N PHE A 32 -1.72 7.20 2.68
CA PHE A 32 -0.98 8.27 2.02
C PHE A 32 -1.91 9.37 1.50
N LEU A 33 -3.03 9.01 0.88
CA LEU A 33 -4.01 9.97 0.39
C LEU A 33 -4.66 10.76 1.53
N ASP A 34 -4.97 10.11 2.65
CA ASP A 34 -5.54 10.76 3.83
C ASP A 34 -4.58 11.80 4.41
N LEU A 35 -3.31 11.41 4.63
CA LEU A 35 -2.27 12.32 5.11
C LEU A 35 -2.00 13.46 4.12
N TYR A 36 -2.05 13.18 2.82
CA TYR A 36 -1.87 14.19 1.79
C TYR A 36 -3.02 15.21 1.79
N ASN A 37 -4.26 14.75 1.89
CA ASN A 37 -5.43 15.63 2.05
C ASN A 37 -5.30 16.48 3.32
N GLN A 38 -4.95 15.86 4.44
CA GLN A 38 -4.74 16.56 5.70
C GLN A 38 -3.62 17.61 5.60
N TRP A 39 -2.55 17.31 4.86
CA TRP A 39 -1.50 18.28 4.57
C TRP A 39 -1.99 19.42 3.67
N LEU A 40 -2.80 19.15 2.64
CA LEU A 40 -3.37 20.19 1.80
C LEU A 40 -4.23 21.18 2.60
N GLU A 41 -5.00 20.67 3.58
CA GLU A 41 -5.86 21.48 4.44
C GLU A 41 -5.07 22.29 5.48
N THR A 42 -4.13 21.63 6.17
CA THR A 42 -3.43 22.23 7.31
C THR A 42 -2.12 22.92 6.95
N LYS A 43 -1.53 22.55 5.81
CA LYS A 43 -0.14 22.87 5.40
C LYS A 43 0.90 22.59 6.48
N ASN A 44 0.61 21.63 7.37
CA ASN A 44 1.45 21.32 8.50
C ASN A 44 2.73 20.59 8.05
N ILE A 45 3.89 21.14 8.39
CA ILE A 45 5.20 20.60 8.05
C ILE A 45 5.41 19.18 8.61
N ALA A 46 4.86 18.88 9.79
CA ALA A 46 4.96 17.53 10.37
C ALA A 46 4.16 16.48 9.58
N ILE A 47 3.08 16.89 8.92
CA ILE A 47 2.28 16.00 8.06
C ILE A 47 2.98 15.84 6.71
N LYS A 48 3.57 16.91 6.17
CA LYS A 48 4.41 16.88 4.97
C LYS A 48 5.52 15.82 5.06
N ASP A 49 6.23 15.81 6.19
CA ASP A 49 7.34 14.88 6.43
C ASP A 49 6.85 13.41 6.45
N LYS A 50 5.69 13.17 7.08
CA LYS A 50 5.03 11.86 7.08
C LYS A 50 4.57 11.43 5.69
N VAL A 51 3.98 12.34 4.91
CA VAL A 51 3.56 12.09 3.52
C VAL A 51 4.76 11.73 2.65
N ASN A 52 5.86 12.47 2.76
CA ASN A 52 7.09 12.21 2.01
C ASN A 52 7.71 10.85 2.39
N THR A 53 7.80 10.55 3.70
CA THR A 53 8.31 9.25 4.18
C THR A 53 7.46 8.09 3.66
N LEU A 54 6.13 8.21 3.76
CA LEU A 54 5.21 7.17 3.30
C LEU A 54 5.22 7.02 1.77
N ALA A 55 5.47 8.10 1.03
CA ALA A 55 5.67 8.06 -0.41
C ALA A 55 6.93 7.29 -0.81
N GLU A 56 8.03 7.44 -0.07
CA GLU A 56 9.27 6.66 -0.31
C GLU A 56 9.07 5.17 0.00
N GLU A 57 8.37 4.86 1.08
CA GLU A 57 7.97 3.47 1.39
C GLU A 57 7.11 2.86 0.27
N LEU A 58 6.10 3.59 -0.19
CA LEU A 58 5.22 3.15 -1.27
C LEU A 58 5.98 3.00 -2.60
N LYS A 59 6.96 3.85 -2.88
CA LYS A 59 7.80 3.71 -4.07
C LYS A 59 8.72 2.48 -4.02
N THR A 60 9.11 2.07 -2.82
CA THR A 60 9.90 0.85 -2.60
C THR A 60 9.05 -0.41 -2.75
N LEU A 61 7.80 -0.36 -2.29
CA LEU A 61 6.84 -1.48 -2.37
C LEU A 61 6.20 -1.61 -3.76
N ASP A 62 5.88 -0.48 -4.38
CA ASP A 62 5.24 -0.37 -5.69
C ASP A 62 6.10 0.53 -6.60
N ASN A 63 6.89 -0.11 -7.46
CA ASN A 63 7.75 0.61 -8.43
C ASN A 63 6.95 1.47 -9.43
N ASN A 64 5.62 1.32 -9.50
CA ASN A 64 4.75 2.10 -10.36
C ASN A 64 4.13 3.31 -9.64
N PHE A 65 4.43 3.50 -8.35
CA PHE A 65 3.97 4.63 -7.56
C PHE A 65 4.69 5.92 -8.00
N LYS A 66 3.99 6.73 -8.79
CA LYS A 66 4.48 7.99 -9.37
C LYS A 66 4.09 9.18 -8.49
N PHE A 67 4.64 9.26 -7.28
CA PHE A 67 4.52 10.47 -6.47
C PHE A 67 5.82 11.28 -6.48
N THR A 68 5.69 12.61 -6.59
CA THR A 68 6.82 13.53 -6.49
C THR A 68 6.79 14.18 -5.12
N LEU A 69 7.91 14.09 -4.39
CA LEU A 69 8.05 14.66 -3.05
C LEU A 69 7.66 16.14 -3.04
N LEU A 70 6.95 16.54 -1.99
CA LEU A 70 6.43 17.90 -1.88
C LEU A 70 7.56 18.87 -1.53
N PRO A 71 7.72 19.99 -2.27
CA PRO A 71 8.76 20.99 -2.04
C PRO A 71 8.55 21.75 -0.73
#